data_AF-A0A1H5ALS8-F1
#
_entry.id   AF-A0A1H5ALS8-F1
#
_cell.length_a   1.000
_cell.length_b   1.000
_cell.length_c   1.000
_cell.angle_alpha   90.00
_cell.angle_beta   90.00
_cell.angle_gamma   90.00
#
_symmetry.space_group_name_H-M   'P 1'
#
loop_
_entity.id
_entity.type
_entity.pdbx_description
1 polymer ?
#
loop_
_entity_poly.entity_id
_entity_poly.type
_entity_poly.pdbx_seq_one_letter_code
_entity_poly.pdbx_strand_id
1 'polypeptide(L)'
;MMCGMGHITKDAWVPSVTLRVGAEGVDVAALLLGTDGRVRGDADMVFAGQPVHPSGAVRHEQASLVLALHEVEAAVERIVIAGEADGGVLEAAAPDGAAVASYAVTGTGDATAVAFGEFFRESGGWKFTGLGRGHGSGLAGLVTEYGVEVAEEEPEPQPVVCGPVPLVGVVKMPGQPLPAAGGPLGEPEPTPAPAPTGPFPPADRPYELVEGWEFGPVFEPFVAEGLGNDVIALDDRVGNGPVLVELAQEGYGYLGLFPLDRRNKDEVDFLFNALLPDFLGSAAAPVPKGRPLRMRLAAENRWILRVKPLAAARRLEGTLHGYGPEALIYLGGGADLRVEFKGDPRNGRGYVGIQSYGVGGRTDGRLPDMDLLLNEIGPLRQTVPVPRGPQLLKFNAEGPWTLTVRELD
;
A
#
# COMPACT_ATOMS: atom_id res chain seq x y z
N MET A 1 40.92 -12.51 -17.50
CA MET A 1 39.94 -12.37 -18.60
C MET A 1 39.09 -13.64 -18.58
N MET A 2 37.94 -13.61 -17.89
CA MET A 2 37.08 -14.78 -17.74
C MET A 2 35.79 -14.54 -18.53
N CYS A 3 35.52 -15.38 -19.52
CA CYS A 3 34.14 -15.62 -19.97
C CYS A 3 33.42 -16.44 -18.90
N GLY A 4 32.19 -16.08 -18.58
CA GLY A 4 31.31 -16.82 -17.68
C GLY A 4 29.87 -16.73 -18.18
N MET A 5 29.31 -17.89 -18.56
CA MET A 5 27.93 -18.18 -18.98
C MET A 5 26.92 -17.02 -19.04
N GLY A 6 26.40 -16.76 -20.24
CA GLY A 6 25.09 -16.12 -20.39
C GLY A 6 23.96 -17.07 -19.97
N HIS A 7 22.95 -16.54 -19.28
CA HIS A 7 21.75 -17.29 -18.91
C HIS A 7 20.55 -16.80 -19.72
N ILE A 8 20.18 -17.59 -20.73
CA ILE A 8 18.88 -17.48 -21.40
C ILE A 8 17.83 -18.06 -20.46
N THR A 9 17.03 -17.20 -19.82
CA THR A 9 15.88 -17.61 -19.01
C THR A 9 14.59 -17.55 -19.84
N LYS A 10 14.26 -18.67 -20.48
CA LYS A 10 12.89 -18.93 -20.92
C LYS A 10 12.16 -19.66 -19.80
N ASP A 11 11.04 -19.10 -19.36
CA ASP A 11 10.13 -19.64 -18.33
C ASP A 11 10.83 -19.98 -16.99
N ALA A 12 11.73 -19.11 -16.51
CA ALA A 12 12.45 -19.31 -15.24
C ALA A 12 11.73 -18.65 -14.05
N TRP A 13 11.78 -19.27 -12.86
CA TRP A 13 11.28 -18.67 -11.62
C TRP A 13 12.13 -17.46 -11.20
N VAL A 14 11.48 -16.40 -10.75
CA VAL A 14 12.11 -15.20 -10.18
C VAL A 14 11.64 -14.97 -8.74
N PRO A 15 12.46 -14.37 -7.87
CA PRO A 15 12.05 -14.06 -6.51
C PRO A 15 10.92 -13.01 -6.51
N SER A 16 9.88 -13.24 -5.71
CA SER A 16 8.80 -12.28 -5.45
C SER A 16 9.30 -11.14 -4.55
N VAL A 17 10.19 -10.30 -5.07
CA VAL A 17 10.79 -9.14 -4.39
C VAL A 17 10.68 -7.91 -5.29
N THR A 18 11.20 -6.76 -4.85
CA THR A 18 11.34 -5.59 -5.72
C THR A 18 12.48 -5.79 -6.70
N LEU A 19 12.19 -5.73 -8.00
CA LEU A 19 13.19 -5.79 -9.06
C LEU A 19 13.37 -4.41 -9.69
N ARG A 20 14.62 -4.01 -9.97
CA ARG A 20 14.90 -2.95 -10.95
C ARG A 20 15.10 -3.60 -12.31
N VAL A 21 14.37 -3.13 -13.32
CA VAL A 21 14.34 -3.68 -14.67
C VAL A 21 14.64 -2.57 -15.67
N GLY A 22 15.51 -2.80 -16.65
CA GLY A 22 15.86 -1.79 -17.65
C GLY A 22 16.59 -2.37 -18.85
N ALA A 23 16.78 -1.56 -19.89
CA ALA A 23 17.62 -1.89 -21.04
C ALA A 23 18.55 -0.71 -21.34
N GLU A 24 19.83 -0.98 -21.62
CA GLU A 24 20.82 0.09 -21.82
C GLU A 24 20.46 0.94 -23.05
N GLY A 25 20.27 2.25 -22.83
CA GLY A 25 19.95 3.20 -23.90
C GLY A 25 18.48 3.21 -24.37
N VAL A 26 17.60 2.43 -23.74
CA VAL A 26 16.17 2.32 -24.12
C VAL A 26 15.28 2.82 -22.99
N ASP A 27 14.31 3.69 -23.31
CA ASP A 27 13.27 4.05 -22.35
C ASP A 27 12.20 2.93 -22.30
N VAL A 28 12.19 2.19 -21.19
CA VAL A 28 11.31 1.02 -21.01
C VAL A 28 9.98 1.38 -20.37
N ALA A 29 8.92 0.71 -20.80
CA ALA A 29 7.57 0.79 -20.29
C ALA A 29 7.08 -0.60 -19.82
N ALA A 30 6.16 -0.62 -18.86
CA ALA A 30 5.47 -1.82 -18.42
C ALA A 30 3.97 -1.77 -18.78
N LEU A 31 3.43 -2.91 -19.23
CA LEU A 31 1.99 -3.12 -19.42
C LEU A 31 1.54 -4.23 -18.46
N LEU A 32 0.65 -3.89 -17.53
CA LEU A 32 0.11 -4.84 -16.54
C LEU A 32 -1.17 -5.48 -17.11
N LEU A 33 -1.13 -6.80 -17.34
CA LEU A 33 -2.20 -7.53 -18.02
C LEU A 33 -3.03 -8.35 -17.03
N GLY A 34 -4.34 -8.29 -17.22
CA GLY A 34 -5.33 -9.10 -16.53
C GLY A 34 -5.34 -10.57 -16.98
N THR A 35 -6.28 -11.33 -16.41
CA THR A 35 -6.53 -12.76 -16.71
C THR A 35 -6.96 -13.02 -18.17
N ASP A 36 -7.40 -11.99 -18.88
CA ASP A 36 -7.76 -12.03 -20.30
C ASP A 36 -6.57 -11.71 -21.24
N GLY A 37 -5.39 -11.43 -20.66
CA GLY A 37 -4.17 -11.07 -21.38
C GLY A 37 -4.15 -9.63 -21.91
N ARG A 38 -5.02 -8.74 -21.40
CA ARG A 38 -5.07 -7.32 -21.79
C ARG A 38 -4.86 -6.40 -20.61
N VAL A 39 -4.48 -5.15 -20.89
CA VAL A 39 -4.58 -4.08 -19.88
C VAL A 39 -6.05 -3.75 -19.64
N ARG A 40 -6.43 -3.38 -18.42
CA ARG A 40 -7.81 -3.03 -18.04
C ARG A 40 -8.18 -1.58 -18.42
N GLY A 41 -7.18 -0.78 -18.80
CA GLY A 41 -7.25 0.60 -19.24
C GLY A 41 -5.88 1.28 -19.10
N ASP A 42 -5.76 2.54 -19.51
CA ASP A 42 -4.49 3.28 -19.57
C ASP A 42 -3.72 3.29 -18.25
N ALA A 43 -4.43 3.22 -17.11
CA ALA A 43 -3.86 3.18 -15.77
C ALA A 43 -2.95 1.96 -15.51
N ASP A 44 -3.13 0.86 -16.25
CA ASP A 44 -2.29 -0.35 -16.20
C ASP A 44 -0.98 -0.22 -17.02
N MET A 45 -0.74 0.95 -17.64
CA MET A 45 0.52 1.26 -18.32
C MET A 45 1.44 2.10 -17.44
N VAL A 46 2.74 1.80 -17.43
CA VAL A 46 3.74 2.56 -16.68
C VAL A 46 4.90 2.94 -17.58
N PHE A 47 5.12 4.24 -17.75
CA PHE A 47 6.12 4.83 -18.66
C PHE A 47 6.47 6.26 -18.19
N ALA A 48 7.40 6.96 -18.85
CA ALA A 48 7.85 8.28 -18.41
C ALA A 48 6.72 9.33 -18.20
N GLY A 49 5.64 9.26 -19.00
CA GLY A 49 4.47 10.13 -18.89
C GLY A 49 3.45 9.71 -17.82
N GLN A 50 3.42 8.42 -17.45
CA GLN A 50 2.63 7.87 -16.35
C GLN A 50 3.53 6.99 -15.47
N PRO A 51 4.36 7.59 -14.60
CA PRO A 51 5.50 6.90 -14.00
C PRO A 51 5.14 6.00 -12.81
N VAL A 52 3.87 5.86 -12.44
CA VAL A 52 3.44 5.05 -11.28
C VAL A 52 2.10 4.39 -11.60
N HIS A 53 2.05 3.05 -11.52
CA HIS A 53 0.79 2.29 -11.54
C HIS A 53 -0.07 2.67 -10.32
N PRO A 54 -1.42 2.71 -10.40
CA PRO A 54 -2.28 3.04 -9.25
C PRO A 54 -2.05 2.20 -8.00
N SER A 55 -1.63 0.94 -8.13
CA SER A 55 -1.28 0.09 -6.98
C SER A 55 0.07 0.43 -6.32
N GLY A 56 0.88 1.30 -6.93
CA GLY A 56 2.24 1.64 -6.49
C GLY A 56 3.30 0.57 -6.77
N ALA A 57 2.90 -0.65 -7.13
CA ALA A 57 3.77 -1.83 -7.27
C ALA A 57 4.66 -1.83 -8.53
N VAL A 58 4.34 -1.02 -9.53
CA VAL A 58 5.17 -0.81 -10.72
C VAL A 58 5.38 0.69 -10.93
N ARG A 59 6.64 1.10 -11.08
CA ARG A 59 7.04 2.50 -11.22
C ARG A 59 8.10 2.66 -12.31
N HIS A 60 8.16 3.84 -12.92
CA HIS A 60 9.20 4.27 -13.86
C HIS A 60 10.16 5.23 -13.15
N GLU A 61 11.45 4.96 -13.26
CA GLU A 61 12.54 5.74 -12.71
C GLU A 61 13.66 5.86 -13.75
N GLN A 62 13.85 7.05 -14.34
CA GLN A 62 15.04 7.39 -15.12
C GLN A 62 15.37 6.40 -16.27
N ALA A 63 14.38 6.08 -17.11
CA ALA A 63 14.47 5.07 -18.17
C ALA A 63 14.69 3.62 -17.68
N SER A 64 14.29 3.34 -16.44
CA SER A 64 14.19 2.00 -15.86
C SER A 64 12.86 1.85 -15.14
N LEU A 65 12.50 0.63 -14.77
CA LEU A 65 11.30 0.29 -14.04
C LEU A 65 11.65 -0.32 -12.68
N VAL A 66 10.80 -0.10 -11.69
CA VAL A 66 10.84 -0.74 -10.37
C VAL A 66 9.56 -1.56 -10.20
N LEU A 67 9.71 -2.88 -10.10
CA LEU A 67 8.62 -3.85 -10.01
C LEU A 67 8.64 -4.52 -8.63
N ALA A 68 7.80 -4.08 -7.71
CA ALA A 68 7.54 -4.76 -6.45
C ALA A 68 6.62 -5.97 -6.68
N LEU A 69 7.17 -7.08 -7.21
CA LEU A 69 6.38 -8.25 -7.65
C LEU A 69 5.51 -8.86 -6.54
N HIS A 70 5.86 -8.67 -5.27
CA HIS A 70 5.06 -9.10 -4.12
C HIS A 70 3.87 -8.18 -3.79
N GLU A 71 3.89 -6.93 -4.26
CA GLU A 71 2.83 -5.93 -4.07
C GLU A 71 1.88 -5.85 -5.29
N VAL A 72 2.23 -6.50 -6.40
CA VAL A 72 1.38 -6.58 -7.59
C VAL A 72 0.07 -7.30 -7.23
N GLU A 73 -1.06 -6.69 -7.57
CA GLU A 73 -2.39 -7.21 -7.27
C GLU A 73 -2.68 -8.55 -7.97
N ALA A 74 -3.51 -9.40 -7.36
CA ALA A 74 -3.84 -10.72 -7.90
C ALA A 74 -4.64 -10.68 -9.22
N ALA A 75 -5.21 -9.52 -9.59
CA ALA A 75 -5.88 -9.35 -10.87
C ALA A 75 -4.90 -9.21 -12.04
N VAL A 76 -3.64 -8.81 -11.78
CA VAL A 76 -2.57 -8.75 -12.78
C VAL A 76 -1.83 -10.08 -12.78
N GLU A 77 -1.96 -10.83 -13.88
CA GLU A 77 -1.30 -12.13 -14.07
C GLU A 77 0.02 -12.01 -14.85
N ARG A 78 0.19 -10.96 -15.67
CA ARG A 78 1.39 -10.75 -16.49
C ARG A 78 1.80 -9.27 -16.49
N ILE A 79 3.10 -9.01 -16.61
CA ILE A 79 3.68 -7.67 -16.76
C ILE A 79 4.64 -7.74 -17.96
N VAL A 80 4.27 -7.16 -19.08
CA VAL A 80 5.10 -7.11 -20.29
C VAL A 80 6.01 -5.89 -20.23
N ILE A 81 7.30 -6.09 -20.52
CA ILE A 81 8.30 -5.02 -20.59
C ILE A 81 8.60 -4.72 -22.06
N ALA A 82 8.37 -3.48 -22.46
CA ALA A 82 8.52 -2.99 -23.82
C ALA A 82 9.35 -1.71 -23.87
N GLY A 83 9.82 -1.31 -25.05
CA GLY A 83 10.48 -0.02 -25.26
C GLY A 83 10.55 0.34 -26.74
N GLU A 84 10.78 1.62 -27.03
CA GLU A 84 11.04 2.10 -28.39
C GLU A 84 12.52 1.82 -28.75
N ALA A 85 12.77 0.71 -29.43
CA ALA A 85 14.09 0.25 -29.84
C ALA A 85 14.00 -0.81 -30.95
N ASP A 86 15.08 -0.96 -31.72
CA ASP A 86 15.29 -2.02 -32.71
C ASP A 86 15.97 -3.29 -32.13
N GLY A 87 16.24 -3.29 -30.82
CA GLY A 87 16.90 -4.36 -30.09
C GLY A 87 17.44 -3.87 -28.74
N GLY A 88 18.20 -4.72 -28.06
CA GLY A 88 18.85 -4.38 -26.80
C GLY A 88 18.95 -5.55 -25.83
N VAL A 89 19.54 -5.32 -24.66
CA VAL A 89 19.60 -6.30 -23.57
C VAL A 89 18.74 -5.79 -22.42
N LEU A 90 17.65 -6.50 -22.12
CA LEU A 90 16.89 -6.29 -20.91
C LEU A 90 17.60 -6.97 -19.74
N GLU A 91 17.76 -6.27 -18.64
CA GLU A 91 18.28 -6.79 -17.38
C GLU A 91 17.29 -6.53 -16.24
N ALA A 92 17.19 -7.50 -15.32
CA ALA A 92 16.43 -7.39 -14.08
C ALA A 92 17.33 -7.77 -12.90
N ALA A 93 17.37 -6.92 -11.88
CA ALA A 93 18.19 -7.11 -10.68
C ALA A 93 17.38 -6.91 -9.38
N ALA A 94 17.72 -7.68 -8.35
CA ALA A 94 17.18 -7.55 -7.00
C ALA A 94 17.76 -6.31 -6.26
N PRO A 95 17.22 -5.92 -5.08
CA PRO A 95 17.63 -4.68 -4.40
C PRO A 95 19.06 -4.69 -3.86
N ASP A 96 19.65 -5.88 -3.69
CA ASP A 96 21.05 -6.11 -3.34
C ASP A 96 22.01 -6.05 -4.55
N GLY A 97 21.47 -5.86 -5.76
CA GLY A 97 22.21 -5.86 -7.02
C GLY A 97 22.41 -7.23 -7.65
N ALA A 98 21.85 -8.31 -7.09
CA ALA A 98 21.94 -9.63 -7.70
C ALA A 98 21.14 -9.70 -9.01
N ALA A 99 21.76 -10.20 -10.09
CA ALA A 99 21.08 -10.39 -11.37
C ALA A 99 20.02 -11.51 -11.26
N VAL A 100 18.80 -11.19 -11.67
CA VAL A 100 17.61 -12.06 -11.59
C VAL A 100 17.20 -12.59 -12.97
N ALA A 101 17.23 -11.75 -14.00
CA ALA A 101 17.00 -12.15 -15.38
C ALA A 101 17.79 -11.28 -16.35
N SER A 102 18.15 -11.83 -17.51
CA SER A 102 18.71 -11.08 -18.62
C SER A 102 18.20 -11.68 -19.94
N TYR A 103 17.85 -10.82 -20.90
CA TYR A 103 17.40 -11.27 -22.22
C TYR A 103 17.81 -10.29 -23.31
N ALA A 104 18.58 -10.80 -24.28
CA ALA A 104 19.05 -10.04 -25.43
C ALA A 104 18.13 -10.24 -26.64
N VAL A 105 17.66 -9.13 -27.21
CA VAL A 105 16.93 -9.09 -28.49
C VAL A 105 17.85 -8.52 -29.56
N THR A 106 18.19 -9.34 -30.55
CA THR A 106 19.08 -8.95 -31.66
C THR A 106 18.28 -8.56 -32.89
N GLY A 107 18.12 -7.26 -33.14
CA GLY A 107 17.66 -6.68 -34.41
C GLY A 107 16.26 -7.11 -34.84
N THR A 108 15.24 -6.30 -34.50
CA THR A 108 13.83 -6.56 -34.85
C THR A 108 13.45 -6.20 -36.29
N GLY A 109 14.42 -5.84 -37.14
CA GLY A 109 14.19 -5.45 -38.54
C GLY A 109 13.68 -4.02 -38.66
N ASP A 110 12.61 -3.80 -39.42
CA ASP A 110 11.97 -2.49 -39.60
C ASP A 110 11.07 -2.08 -38.40
N ALA A 111 11.15 -2.80 -37.29
CA ALA A 111 10.34 -2.53 -36.11
C ALA A 111 10.94 -1.42 -35.23
N THR A 112 10.09 -0.46 -34.84
CA THR A 112 10.46 0.71 -34.05
C THR A 112 10.21 0.53 -32.54
N ALA A 113 9.47 -0.51 -32.14
CA ALA A 113 9.35 -0.91 -30.73
C ALA A 113 9.50 -2.42 -30.56
N VAL A 114 9.89 -2.83 -29.35
CA VAL A 114 10.16 -4.21 -28.99
C VAL A 114 9.54 -4.57 -27.64
N ALA A 115 8.86 -5.73 -27.58
CA ALA A 115 8.53 -6.41 -26.33
C ALA A 115 9.70 -7.33 -25.96
N PHE A 116 10.48 -6.93 -24.95
CA PHE A 116 11.68 -7.64 -24.53
C PHE A 116 11.33 -8.97 -23.86
N GLY A 117 10.43 -8.96 -22.89
CA GLY A 117 10.06 -10.11 -22.07
C GLY A 117 8.89 -9.79 -21.15
N GLU A 118 8.45 -10.79 -20.39
CA GLU A 118 7.36 -10.64 -19.44
C GLU A 118 7.61 -11.38 -18.14
N PHE A 119 7.10 -10.79 -17.05
CA PHE A 119 6.93 -11.45 -15.77
C PHE A 119 5.50 -11.99 -15.70
N PHE A 120 5.30 -13.24 -15.30
CA PHE A 120 3.98 -13.85 -15.21
C PHE A 120 3.81 -14.73 -13.97
N ARG A 121 2.57 -14.82 -13.48
CA ARG A 121 2.21 -15.70 -12.37
C ARG A 121 2.12 -17.16 -12.83
N GLU A 122 2.74 -18.07 -12.09
CA GLU A 122 2.51 -19.51 -12.20
C GLU A 122 2.53 -20.11 -10.79
N SER A 123 1.60 -21.01 -10.47
CA SER A 123 1.55 -21.74 -9.18
C SER A 123 1.73 -20.88 -7.91
N GLY A 124 1.31 -19.61 -7.92
CA GLY A 124 1.43 -18.67 -6.79
C GLY A 124 2.76 -17.92 -6.67
N GLY A 125 3.72 -18.15 -7.57
CA GLY A 125 4.97 -17.39 -7.68
C GLY A 125 5.10 -16.66 -9.03
N TRP A 126 6.20 -15.94 -9.22
CA TRP A 126 6.51 -15.25 -10.46
C TRP A 126 7.56 -15.98 -11.29
N LYS A 127 7.39 -15.95 -12.61
CA LYS A 127 8.35 -16.41 -13.61
C LYS A 127 8.65 -15.30 -14.61
N PHE A 128 9.81 -15.35 -15.23
CA PHE A 128 10.19 -14.48 -16.33
C PHE A 128 10.41 -15.29 -17.62
N THR A 129 10.00 -14.74 -18.75
CA THR A 129 10.31 -15.30 -20.07
C THR A 129 10.60 -14.20 -21.10
N GLY A 130 11.65 -14.40 -21.90
CA GLY A 130 12.01 -13.50 -22.99
C GLY A 130 11.08 -13.68 -24.20
N LEU A 131 10.58 -12.57 -24.74
CA LEU A 131 9.63 -12.55 -25.86
C LEU A 131 10.33 -12.20 -27.19
N GLY A 132 11.12 -11.12 -27.20
CA GLY A 132 11.89 -10.68 -28.38
C GLY A 132 11.04 -10.34 -29.61
N ARG A 133 9.86 -9.73 -29.43
CA ARG A 133 8.93 -9.40 -30.52
C ARG A 133 9.05 -7.94 -30.92
N GLY A 134 9.25 -7.68 -32.22
CA GLY A 134 9.25 -6.34 -32.78
C GLY A 134 7.90 -5.92 -33.36
N HIS A 135 7.55 -4.63 -33.24
CA HIS A 135 6.32 -4.03 -33.74
C HIS A 135 6.65 -2.87 -34.70
N GLY A 136 6.21 -3.00 -35.96
CA GLY A 136 6.48 -2.04 -37.05
C GLY A 136 5.73 -0.70 -36.93
N SER A 137 4.65 -0.67 -36.15
CA SER A 137 3.86 0.53 -35.83
C SER A 137 4.24 1.14 -34.48
N GLY A 138 5.45 0.86 -33.99
CA GLY A 138 5.99 1.41 -32.74
C GLY A 138 5.22 0.98 -31.50
N LEU A 139 5.40 1.74 -30.42
CA LEU A 139 4.80 1.44 -29.12
C LEU A 139 3.26 1.46 -29.19
N ALA A 140 2.67 2.32 -30.02
CA ALA A 140 1.23 2.35 -30.24
C ALA A 140 0.68 1.01 -30.75
N GLY A 141 1.34 0.39 -31.75
CA GLY A 141 0.96 -0.93 -32.26
C GLY A 141 1.07 -2.06 -31.23
N LEU A 142 2.11 -2.01 -30.39
CA LEU A 142 2.31 -2.95 -29.28
C LEU A 142 1.19 -2.78 -28.23
N VAL A 143 0.89 -1.54 -27.87
CA VAL A 143 -0.14 -1.16 -26.88
C VAL A 143 -1.55 -1.54 -27.35
N THR A 144 -1.86 -1.42 -28.64
CA THR A 144 -3.12 -1.93 -29.24
C THR A 144 -3.21 -3.46 -29.26
N GLU A 145 -2.11 -4.20 -29.47
CA GLU A 145 -2.11 -5.68 -29.39
C GLU A 145 -2.55 -6.17 -28.00
N TYR A 146 -2.17 -5.44 -26.94
CA TYR A 146 -2.53 -5.70 -25.55
C TYR A 146 -3.84 -5.02 -25.09
N GLY A 147 -4.64 -4.46 -26.01
CA GLY A 147 -6.03 -4.09 -25.77
C GLY A 147 -6.35 -2.62 -25.51
N VAL A 148 -5.40 -1.70 -25.70
CA VAL A 148 -5.67 -0.25 -25.59
C VAL A 148 -6.25 0.31 -26.88
N GLU A 149 -7.38 1.01 -26.77
CA GLU A 149 -7.85 1.95 -27.78
C GLU A 149 -7.00 3.23 -27.68
N VAL A 150 -6.00 3.36 -28.55
CA VAL A 150 -5.25 4.62 -28.68
C VAL A 150 -6.17 5.65 -29.29
N ALA A 151 -6.57 6.67 -28.50
CA ALA A 151 -7.31 7.80 -29.02
C ALA A 151 -6.45 8.52 -30.09
N GLU A 152 -6.96 8.62 -31.32
CA GLU A 152 -6.33 9.44 -32.35
C GLU A 152 -6.34 10.91 -31.90
N GLU A 153 -5.20 11.59 -32.04
CA GLU A 153 -5.01 12.96 -31.57
C GLU A 153 -5.76 13.95 -32.50
N GLU A 154 -7.05 14.17 -32.21
CA GLU A 154 -7.91 15.09 -32.95
C GLU A 154 -7.60 16.56 -32.55
N PRO A 155 -7.36 17.48 -33.52
CA PRO A 155 -6.73 18.77 -33.24
C PRO A 155 -7.59 19.76 -32.42
N GLU A 156 -6.92 20.53 -31.55
CA GLU A 156 -7.56 21.44 -30.57
C GLU A 156 -8.62 22.40 -31.13
N PRO A 157 -9.83 22.47 -30.53
CA PRO A 157 -10.78 23.56 -30.75
C PRO A 157 -10.50 24.78 -29.86
N GLN A 158 -10.52 25.97 -30.47
CA GLN A 158 -10.31 27.27 -29.82
C GLN A 158 -11.46 27.68 -28.86
N PRO A 159 -11.21 28.56 -27.87
CA PRO A 159 -12.17 28.84 -26.80
C PRO A 159 -13.36 29.70 -27.24
N VAL A 160 -14.55 29.37 -26.71
CA VAL A 160 -15.78 30.18 -26.82
C VAL A 160 -16.35 30.49 -25.43
N VAL A 161 -16.94 31.70 -25.30
CA VAL A 161 -17.25 32.34 -24.01
C VAL A 161 -18.75 32.22 -23.66
N CYS A 162 -19.03 32.25 -22.35
CA CYS A 162 -20.28 32.03 -21.62
C CYS A 162 -21.66 32.43 -22.21
N GLY A 163 -22.69 31.66 -21.80
CA GLY A 163 -24.10 32.07 -21.72
C GLY A 163 -24.88 31.22 -20.69
N PRO A 164 -25.74 31.77 -19.80
CA PRO A 164 -26.35 31.01 -18.68
C PRO A 164 -27.87 30.72 -18.80
N VAL A 165 -28.31 29.52 -18.40
CA VAL A 165 -29.74 29.17 -18.14
C VAL A 165 -29.85 27.98 -17.13
N PRO A 166 -31.02 27.61 -16.54
CA PRO A 166 -31.26 27.89 -15.11
C PRO A 166 -31.59 26.67 -14.21
N LEU A 167 -31.66 26.89 -12.89
CA LEU A 167 -32.07 25.91 -11.87
C LEU A 167 -33.60 25.73 -11.78
N VAL A 168 -34.12 24.51 -12.02
CA VAL A 168 -35.44 24.00 -11.58
C VAL A 168 -35.33 22.46 -11.51
N GLY A 169 -35.85 21.72 -10.52
CA GLY A 169 -36.51 22.05 -9.26
C GLY A 169 -36.61 20.80 -8.36
N VAL A 170 -36.90 21.00 -7.06
CA VAL A 170 -36.95 19.91 -6.05
C VAL A 170 -38.38 19.39 -5.85
N VAL A 171 -38.55 18.06 -5.77
CA VAL A 171 -39.80 17.40 -5.34
C VAL A 171 -39.48 16.30 -4.31
N LYS A 172 -40.33 16.13 -3.30
CA LYS A 172 -40.07 15.31 -2.10
C LYS A 172 -41.19 14.28 -1.85
N MET A 173 -40.83 12.98 -1.84
CA MET A 173 -41.41 11.78 -1.15
C MET A 173 -42.94 11.56 -1.03
N PRO A 174 -43.45 10.29 -1.11
CA PRO A 174 -43.20 9.21 -0.12
C PRO A 174 -43.00 7.79 -0.73
N GLY A 175 -42.80 6.68 0.00
CA GLY A 175 -42.51 6.51 1.46
C GLY A 175 -43.32 5.42 2.22
N GLN A 176 -43.15 4.11 1.94
CA GLN A 176 -43.77 2.99 2.71
C GLN A 176 -42.97 1.65 2.58
N PRO A 177 -43.29 0.51 3.26
CA PRO A 177 -42.42 -0.01 4.33
C PRO A 177 -41.86 -1.45 4.15
N LEU A 178 -40.97 -1.86 5.08
CA LEU A 178 -40.39 -3.21 5.21
C LEU A 178 -41.35 -4.24 5.86
N PRO A 179 -41.27 -5.53 5.48
CA PRO A 179 -41.76 -6.66 6.26
C PRO A 179 -40.63 -7.34 7.09
N ALA A 180 -40.98 -7.97 8.21
CA ALA A 180 -40.04 -8.71 9.06
C ALA A 180 -40.66 -10.00 9.65
N ALA A 181 -39.90 -11.11 9.58
CA ALA A 181 -39.98 -12.36 10.38
C ALA A 181 -39.01 -13.40 9.76
N GLY A 182 -38.34 -14.32 10.45
CA GLY A 182 -38.18 -14.49 11.91
C GLY A 182 -37.76 -15.93 12.31
N GLY A 183 -36.58 -16.09 12.91
CA GLY A 183 -36.15 -17.25 13.72
C GLY A 183 -35.29 -18.35 13.03
N PRO A 184 -34.70 -19.29 13.79
CA PRO A 184 -34.52 -19.35 15.25
C PRO A 184 -33.03 -19.31 15.71
N LEU A 185 -32.81 -19.36 17.02
CA LEU A 185 -31.55 -19.07 17.71
C LEU A 185 -30.47 -20.16 17.57
N GLY A 186 -29.27 -19.75 17.17
CA GLY A 186 -27.99 -20.38 17.57
C GLY A 186 -27.30 -19.50 18.61
N GLU A 187 -26.37 -20.08 19.40
CA GLU A 187 -25.59 -19.34 20.40
C GLU A 187 -24.82 -18.16 19.78
N PRO A 188 -24.76 -17.00 20.48
CA PRO A 188 -24.05 -15.85 19.95
C PRO A 188 -22.53 -16.06 20.05
N GLU A 189 -21.89 -16.32 18.91
CA GLU A 189 -20.47 -15.97 18.76
C GLU A 189 -20.28 -14.47 19.07
N PRO A 190 -19.19 -14.06 19.72
CA PRO A 190 -18.94 -12.64 20.01
C PRO A 190 -18.69 -11.87 18.71
N THR A 191 -19.72 -11.17 18.23
CA THR A 191 -19.67 -10.36 17.01
C THR A 191 -18.60 -9.27 17.11
N PRO A 192 -17.55 -9.27 16.26
CA PRO A 192 -16.58 -8.17 16.18
C PRO A 192 -17.25 -6.87 15.74
N ALA A 193 -16.68 -5.73 16.15
CA ALA A 193 -17.23 -4.42 15.85
C ALA A 193 -17.34 -4.18 14.32
N PRO A 194 -18.45 -3.60 13.83
CA PRO A 194 -18.52 -3.05 12.47
C PRO A 194 -17.61 -1.82 12.34
N ALA A 195 -17.51 -1.26 11.13
CA ALA A 195 -16.91 0.07 10.92
C ALA A 195 -17.53 1.10 11.90
N PRO A 196 -16.77 2.08 12.39
CA PRO A 196 -17.18 2.92 13.52
C PRO A 196 -18.35 3.86 13.19
N THR A 197 -19.58 3.39 13.42
CA THR A 197 -20.80 4.19 13.27
C THR A 197 -21.00 5.15 14.46
N GLY A 198 -20.26 6.26 14.48
CA GLY A 198 -20.32 7.30 15.50
C GLY A 198 -20.35 8.71 14.92
N PRO A 199 -20.56 9.75 15.75
CA PRO A 199 -20.42 11.14 15.30
C PRO A 199 -18.97 11.44 14.91
N PHE A 200 -18.78 12.19 13.82
CA PHE A 200 -17.47 12.70 13.41
C PHE A 200 -17.23 14.12 13.98
N PRO A 201 -16.02 14.45 14.48
CA PRO A 201 -14.85 13.58 14.62
C PRO A 201 -15.05 12.52 15.71
N PRO A 202 -14.47 11.32 15.57
CA PRO A 202 -14.54 10.29 16.60
C PRO A 202 -13.93 10.82 17.90
N ALA A 203 -14.60 10.56 19.02
CA ALA A 203 -14.17 11.00 20.34
C ALA A 203 -12.73 10.55 20.63
N ASP A 204 -11.93 11.43 21.23
CA ASP A 204 -10.57 11.06 21.63
C ASP A 204 -10.64 9.99 22.74
N ARG A 205 -9.84 8.94 22.59
CA ARG A 205 -9.85 7.81 23.52
C ARG A 205 -9.01 8.17 24.75
N PRO A 206 -9.56 8.08 25.98
CA PRO A 206 -8.75 8.18 27.19
C PRO A 206 -7.62 7.16 27.17
N TYR A 207 -6.42 7.59 27.53
CA TYR A 207 -5.23 6.75 27.58
C TYR A 207 -4.42 7.06 28.85
N GLU A 208 -3.67 6.06 29.30
CA GLU A 208 -2.67 6.21 30.36
C GLU A 208 -1.31 5.78 29.79
N LEU A 209 -0.29 6.61 29.99
CA LEU A 209 1.06 6.30 29.53
C LEU A 209 1.54 4.99 30.17
N VAL A 210 2.16 4.12 29.37
CA VAL A 210 2.78 2.89 29.88
C VAL A 210 3.92 3.23 30.85
N GLU A 211 3.78 2.83 32.11
CA GLU A 211 4.82 2.99 33.12
C GLU A 211 6.07 2.19 32.73
N GLY A 212 7.26 2.81 32.84
CA GLY A 212 8.52 2.22 32.41
C GLY A 212 8.74 2.14 30.89
N TRP A 213 7.84 2.70 30.07
CA TRP A 213 8.06 2.78 28.61
C TRP A 213 8.91 3.99 28.24
N GLU A 214 10.17 3.76 27.91
CA GLU A 214 11.13 4.80 27.52
C GLU A 214 11.32 4.92 26.00
N PHE A 215 10.62 4.10 25.20
CA PHE A 215 10.78 4.08 23.74
C PHE A 215 9.87 5.12 23.06
N GLY A 216 10.39 6.34 22.97
CA GLY A 216 9.72 7.48 22.35
C GLY A 216 9.52 8.65 23.31
N PRO A 217 9.24 9.86 22.81
CA PRO A 217 9.17 11.06 23.62
C PRO A 217 7.83 11.20 24.34
N VAL A 218 7.83 11.96 25.44
CA VAL A 218 6.63 12.39 26.19
C VAL A 218 6.43 13.89 25.99
N PHE A 219 5.25 14.27 25.52
CA PHE A 219 4.86 15.62 25.12
C PHE A 219 3.34 15.80 25.19
N GLU A 220 2.84 17.03 25.13
CA GLU A 220 1.41 17.33 25.04
C GLU A 220 0.84 16.94 23.67
N PRO A 221 -0.30 16.24 23.57
CA PRO A 221 -0.85 15.84 22.28
C PRO A 221 -1.08 16.99 21.31
N PHE A 222 -0.67 16.77 20.07
CA PHE A 222 -0.95 17.65 18.94
C PHE A 222 -2.22 17.19 18.22
N VAL A 223 -3.07 18.12 17.78
CA VAL A 223 -4.29 17.84 17.02
C VAL A 223 -4.36 18.76 15.81
N ALA A 224 -4.69 18.20 14.64
CA ALA A 224 -5.00 18.92 13.43
C ALA A 224 -6.32 18.39 12.83
N GLU A 225 -7.10 19.27 12.21
CA GLU A 225 -8.37 18.96 11.55
C GLU A 225 -8.42 19.66 10.19
N GLY A 226 -9.06 19.03 9.21
CA GLY A 226 -9.17 19.60 7.87
C GLY A 226 -10.14 18.88 6.95
N LEU A 227 -10.08 19.25 5.68
CA LEU A 227 -10.86 18.70 4.58
C LEU A 227 -9.97 18.63 3.34
N GLY A 228 -9.88 17.46 2.73
CA GLY A 228 -9.02 17.26 1.56
C GLY A 228 -7.53 17.19 1.91
N ASN A 229 -6.67 17.27 0.89
CA ASN A 229 -5.22 17.16 1.01
C ASN A 229 -4.59 18.29 1.86
N ASP A 230 -3.55 17.97 2.63
CA ASP A 230 -2.79 18.94 3.44
C ASP A 230 -1.32 18.50 3.68
N VAL A 231 -0.50 19.37 4.26
CA VAL A 231 0.86 19.05 4.75
C VAL A 231 0.99 19.44 6.21
N ILE A 232 0.95 18.43 7.07
CA ILE A 232 1.00 18.58 8.53
C ILE A 232 2.47 18.59 8.96
N ALA A 233 2.86 19.56 9.79
CA ALA A 233 4.18 19.64 10.40
C ALA A 233 4.03 19.67 11.91
N LEU A 234 4.71 18.75 12.60
CA LEU A 234 4.82 18.81 14.06
C LEU A 234 5.76 19.94 14.46
N ASP A 235 5.56 20.49 15.65
CA ASP A 235 6.48 21.47 16.24
C ASP A 235 7.60 20.78 17.03
N ASP A 236 8.65 21.56 17.35
CA ASP A 236 9.88 21.04 17.95
C ASP A 236 9.70 20.53 19.40
N ARG A 237 8.53 20.72 20.03
CA ARG A 237 8.24 20.21 21.40
C ARG A 237 8.04 18.69 21.44
N VAL A 238 7.78 18.07 20.30
CA VAL A 238 7.48 16.62 20.21
C VAL A 238 8.71 15.76 20.56
N GLY A 239 9.93 16.28 20.50
CA GLY A 239 11.14 15.56 20.89
C GLY A 239 11.63 14.55 19.84
N ASN A 240 12.59 13.69 20.22
CA ASN A 240 13.16 12.69 19.32
C ASN A 240 12.56 11.30 19.59
N GLY A 241 12.40 10.50 18.53
CA GLY A 241 11.93 9.11 18.60
C GLY A 241 10.54 8.92 18.01
N PRO A 242 9.98 7.69 18.06
CA PRO A 242 8.71 7.41 17.44
C PRO A 242 7.54 7.95 18.27
N VAL A 243 6.52 8.44 17.57
CA VAL A 243 5.27 8.97 18.13
C VAL A 243 4.09 8.15 17.63
N LEU A 244 3.00 8.14 18.40
CA LEU A 244 1.74 7.59 17.95
C LEU A 244 1.02 8.63 17.09
N VAL A 245 0.77 8.31 15.82
CA VAL A 245 -0.08 9.10 14.93
C VAL A 245 -1.41 8.36 14.78
N GLU A 246 -2.50 8.99 15.19
CA GLU A 246 -3.87 8.54 14.95
C GLU A 246 -4.49 9.40 13.85
N LEU A 247 -5.22 8.78 12.92
CA LEU A 247 -5.92 9.48 11.85
C LEU A 247 -7.33 8.90 11.71
N ALA A 248 -8.31 9.77 11.51
CA ALA A 248 -9.64 9.38 11.09
C ALA A 248 -10.11 10.22 9.91
N GLN A 249 -10.80 9.60 8.95
CA GLN A 249 -11.47 10.25 7.82
C GLN A 249 -12.95 9.86 7.83
N GLU A 250 -13.84 10.84 7.64
CA GLU A 250 -15.28 10.60 7.51
C GLU A 250 -15.63 9.94 6.17
N GLY A 251 -16.55 8.98 6.19
CA GLY A 251 -17.13 8.39 4.98
C GLY A 251 -16.15 7.57 4.16
N TYR A 252 -16.50 7.37 2.88
CA TYR A 252 -15.66 6.63 1.94
C TYR A 252 -14.85 7.58 1.07
N GLY A 253 -13.56 7.30 0.92
CA GLY A 253 -12.66 8.01 0.01
C GLY A 253 -11.22 7.54 0.18
N TYR A 254 -10.35 7.93 -0.76
CA TYR A 254 -8.92 7.68 -0.63
C TYR A 254 -8.33 8.38 0.60
N LEU A 255 -7.39 7.70 1.27
CA LEU A 255 -6.62 8.24 2.39
C LEU A 255 -5.18 7.73 2.35
N GLY A 256 -4.22 8.65 2.33
CA GLY A 256 -2.80 8.31 2.41
C GLY A 256 -2.03 9.32 3.26
N LEU A 257 -1.20 8.85 4.19
CA LEU A 257 -0.38 9.69 5.05
C LEU A 257 1.09 9.30 4.91
N PHE A 258 1.89 10.22 4.37
CA PHE A 258 3.25 9.97 3.93
C PHE A 258 4.22 10.86 4.73
N PRO A 259 5.13 10.29 5.54
CA PRO A 259 6.25 11.05 6.10
C PRO A 259 7.05 11.70 4.97
N LEU A 260 7.56 12.91 5.21
CA LEU A 260 8.35 13.64 4.22
C LEU A 260 9.84 13.61 4.56
N ASP A 261 10.67 13.31 3.58
CA ASP A 261 12.12 13.31 3.66
C ASP A 261 12.69 14.73 3.84
N ARG A 262 14.01 14.83 3.99
CA ARG A 262 14.75 16.11 4.09
C ARG A 262 14.64 17.03 2.85
N ARG A 263 14.05 16.55 1.75
CA ARG A 263 13.78 17.29 0.49
C ARG A 263 12.29 17.59 0.29
N ASN A 264 11.43 17.30 1.30
CA ASN A 264 9.97 17.30 1.17
C ASN A 264 9.44 16.39 0.05
N LYS A 265 10.07 15.23 -0.15
CA LYS A 265 9.52 14.12 -0.93
C LYS A 265 8.98 13.06 0.01
N ASP A 266 7.98 12.31 -0.44
CA ASP A 266 7.44 11.20 0.35
C ASP A 266 8.56 10.19 0.65
N GLU A 267 8.67 9.79 1.92
CA GLU A 267 9.49 8.63 2.30
C GLU A 267 8.81 7.35 1.81
N VAL A 268 9.60 6.30 1.58
CA VAL A 268 9.11 5.02 1.02
C VAL A 268 8.08 4.38 1.96
N ASP A 269 8.34 4.47 3.27
CA ASP A 269 7.47 3.93 4.32
C ASP A 269 6.34 4.92 4.64
N PHE A 270 5.17 4.68 4.04
CA PHE A 270 3.94 5.40 4.41
C PHE A 270 3.38 4.94 5.76
N LEU A 271 2.67 5.85 6.45
CA LEU A 271 1.97 5.52 7.70
C LEU A 271 0.62 4.88 7.39
N PHE A 272 -0.12 5.45 6.44
CA PHE A 272 -1.42 4.95 5.98
C PHE A 272 -1.51 5.05 4.46
N ASN A 273 -2.18 4.07 3.84
CA ASN A 273 -2.61 4.06 2.44
C ASN A 273 -3.85 3.15 2.40
N ALA A 274 -5.04 3.71 2.26
CA ALA A 274 -6.29 2.99 2.50
C ALA A 274 -7.47 3.54 1.68
N LEU A 275 -8.44 2.64 1.45
CA LEU A 275 -9.76 2.92 0.90
C LEU A 275 -10.85 2.35 1.85
N LEU A 276 -10.67 2.50 3.16
CA LEU A 276 -11.64 2.00 4.14
C LEU A 276 -12.76 3.03 4.37
N PRO A 277 -14.05 2.61 4.38
CA PRO A 277 -15.15 3.47 4.79
C PRO A 277 -15.02 3.82 6.28
N ASP A 278 -15.22 5.09 6.62
CA ASP A 278 -15.08 5.64 7.98
C ASP A 278 -13.74 5.25 8.61
N PHE A 279 -12.65 5.47 7.85
CA PHE A 279 -11.29 5.12 8.27
C PHE A 279 -10.99 5.65 9.67
N LEU A 280 -10.51 4.76 10.52
CA LEU A 280 -9.87 5.05 11.79
C LEU A 280 -8.64 4.16 11.87
N GLY A 281 -7.49 4.74 12.19
CA GLY A 281 -6.27 3.96 12.35
C GLY A 281 -5.19 4.68 13.14
N SER A 282 -4.20 3.92 13.58
CA SER A 282 -3.01 4.47 14.23
C SER A 282 -1.71 3.79 13.75
N ALA A 283 -0.62 4.54 13.76
CA ALA A 283 0.70 4.07 13.36
C ALA A 283 1.79 4.70 14.24
N ALA A 284 2.90 3.99 14.41
CA ALA A 284 4.11 4.56 15.00
C ALA A 284 4.91 5.27 13.90
N ALA A 285 5.17 6.57 14.07
CA ALA A 285 5.91 7.39 13.10
C ALA A 285 7.25 7.86 13.71
N PRO A 286 8.41 7.56 13.10
CA PRO A 286 9.69 8.03 13.61
C PRO A 286 9.84 9.55 13.42
N VAL A 287 10.07 10.31 14.50
CA VAL A 287 10.43 11.73 14.37
C VAL A 287 11.89 11.83 13.94
N PRO A 288 12.21 12.44 12.78
CA PRO A 288 13.58 12.45 12.26
C PRO A 288 14.50 13.34 13.12
N LYS A 289 15.70 12.84 13.43
CA LYS A 289 16.66 13.59 14.27
C LYS A 289 17.01 14.96 13.67
N GLY A 290 16.76 16.02 14.43
CA GLY A 290 17.16 17.40 14.08
C GLY A 290 16.27 18.11 13.07
N ARG A 291 15.06 17.61 12.78
CA ARG A 291 14.02 18.32 12.02
C ARG A 291 12.62 17.89 12.50
N PRO A 292 11.59 18.74 12.40
CA PRO A 292 10.23 18.33 12.69
C PRO A 292 9.78 17.20 11.76
N LEU A 293 8.96 16.27 12.28
CA LEU A 293 8.22 15.33 11.45
C LEU A 293 7.20 16.12 10.62
N ARG A 294 7.36 16.05 9.30
CA ARG A 294 6.44 16.59 8.31
C ARG A 294 5.77 15.42 7.60
N MET A 295 4.48 15.52 7.34
CA MET A 295 3.70 14.47 6.70
C MET A 295 2.79 15.10 5.64
N ARG A 296 2.76 14.54 4.43
CA ARG A 296 1.77 14.87 3.41
C ARG A 296 0.55 13.98 3.62
N LEU A 297 -0.61 14.60 3.76
CA LEU A 297 -1.90 13.92 3.81
C LEU A 297 -2.58 14.06 2.45
N ALA A 298 -2.87 12.93 1.83
CA ALA A 298 -3.86 12.81 0.76
C ALA A 298 -5.18 12.33 1.38
N ALA A 299 -6.25 13.08 1.18
CA ALA A 299 -7.55 12.80 1.75
C ALA A 299 -8.64 13.36 0.83
N GLU A 300 -9.78 12.70 0.75
CA GLU A 300 -10.93 13.16 -0.04
C GLU A 300 -12.00 13.87 0.83
N ASN A 301 -12.10 13.49 2.10
CA ASN A 301 -13.15 13.94 3.00
C ASN A 301 -12.61 14.74 4.19
N ARG A 302 -13.48 15.03 5.17
CA ARG A 302 -13.08 15.63 6.44
C ARG A 302 -12.23 14.65 7.24
N TRP A 303 -11.18 15.16 7.87
CA TRP A 303 -10.24 14.35 8.64
C TRP A 303 -9.86 15.02 9.96
N ILE A 304 -9.44 14.19 10.91
CA ILE A 304 -8.80 14.60 12.16
C ILE A 304 -7.57 13.74 12.39
N LEU A 305 -6.43 14.38 12.64
CA LEU A 305 -5.16 13.75 12.97
C LEU A 305 -4.76 14.14 14.39
N ARG A 306 -4.36 13.15 15.19
CA ARG A 306 -3.82 13.35 16.54
C ARG A 306 -2.42 12.75 16.61
N VAL A 307 -1.48 13.45 17.24
CA VAL A 307 -0.16 12.91 17.55
C VAL A 307 0.06 12.91 19.05
N LYS A 308 0.38 11.74 19.59
CA LYS A 308 0.51 11.45 21.02
C LYS A 308 1.87 10.79 21.32
N PRO A 309 2.35 10.83 22.57
CA PRO A 309 3.45 9.98 23.03
C PRO A 309 3.21 8.52 22.60
N LEU A 310 4.23 7.80 22.13
CA LEU A 310 4.02 6.41 21.70
C LEU A 310 3.49 5.52 22.84
N ALA A 311 3.87 5.82 24.08
CA ALA A 311 3.35 5.18 25.30
C ALA A 311 1.83 5.37 25.53
N ALA A 312 1.12 6.16 24.70
CA ALA A 312 -0.33 6.27 24.68
C ALA A 312 -1.01 5.18 23.83
N ALA A 313 -0.25 4.40 23.05
CA ALA A 313 -0.78 3.31 22.23
C ALA A 313 -1.45 2.25 23.11
N ARG A 314 -2.49 1.60 22.57
CA ARG A 314 -3.25 0.59 23.32
C ARG A 314 -2.34 -0.57 23.72
N ARG A 315 -2.51 -1.02 24.96
CA ARG A 315 -1.89 -2.25 25.44
C ARG A 315 -2.68 -3.44 24.90
N LEU A 316 -1.97 -4.37 24.28
CA LEU A 316 -2.48 -5.65 23.82
C LEU A 316 -2.54 -6.61 25.01
N GLU A 317 -3.66 -6.56 25.72
CA GLU A 317 -3.96 -7.35 26.92
C GLU A 317 -5.31 -8.07 26.71
N GLY A 318 -5.37 -9.38 26.97
CA GLY A 318 -6.61 -10.16 26.81
C GLY A 318 -7.13 -10.16 25.37
N THR A 319 -8.38 -9.73 25.17
CA THR A 319 -9.00 -9.60 23.84
C THR A 319 -9.20 -8.14 23.47
N LEU A 320 -8.67 -7.75 22.31
CA LEU A 320 -8.89 -6.46 21.68
C LEU A 320 -9.70 -6.61 20.39
N HIS A 321 -10.58 -5.65 20.13
CA HIS A 321 -11.23 -5.47 18.83
C HIS A 321 -10.76 -4.16 18.19
N GLY A 322 -10.83 -4.09 16.87
CA GLY A 322 -10.52 -2.87 16.13
C GLY A 322 -10.98 -2.92 14.68
N TYR A 323 -10.66 -1.83 13.99
CA TYR A 323 -10.96 -1.59 12.59
C TYR A 323 -9.80 -0.77 12.03
N GLY A 324 -9.31 -1.13 10.83
CA GLY A 324 -8.15 -0.45 10.24
C GLY A 324 -6.81 -0.83 10.89
N PRO A 325 -5.71 -0.18 10.46
CA PRO A 325 -4.37 -0.39 11.04
C PRO A 325 -4.25 0.23 12.43
N GLU A 326 -3.47 -0.39 13.32
CA GLU A 326 -3.24 0.12 14.68
C GLU A 326 -1.80 -0.17 15.16
N ALA A 327 -1.19 0.80 15.84
CA ALA A 327 0.02 0.59 16.62
C ALA A 327 -0.36 0.13 18.04
N LEU A 328 0.17 -1.00 18.47
CA LEU A 328 -0.13 -1.64 19.75
C LEU A 328 1.15 -1.86 20.57
N ILE A 329 1.03 -1.77 21.89
CA ILE A 329 2.09 -2.11 22.83
C ILE A 329 1.79 -3.46 23.47
N TYR A 330 2.78 -4.35 23.51
CA TYR A 330 2.71 -5.61 24.24
C TYR A 330 3.88 -5.69 25.22
N LEU A 331 3.63 -6.12 26.46
CA LEU A 331 4.60 -6.08 27.57
C LEU A 331 4.90 -7.46 28.17
N GLY A 332 4.26 -8.51 27.67
CA GLY A 332 4.21 -9.83 28.31
C GLY A 332 5.46 -10.71 28.13
N GLY A 333 5.36 -11.93 28.67
CA GLY A 333 6.45 -12.90 28.73
C GLY A 333 6.72 -13.66 27.43
N GLY A 334 6.03 -13.28 26.35
CA GLY A 334 5.85 -14.03 25.11
C GLY A 334 4.47 -14.67 25.10
N ALA A 335 3.76 -14.59 23.97
CA ALA A 335 2.37 -15.00 23.86
C ALA A 335 2.06 -15.70 22.53
N ASP A 336 1.06 -16.57 22.55
CA ASP A 336 0.31 -16.99 21.38
C ASP A 336 -0.77 -15.93 21.10
N LEU A 337 -0.63 -15.16 20.01
CA LEU A 337 -1.62 -14.17 19.60
C LEU A 337 -2.57 -14.78 18.56
N ARG A 338 -3.83 -15.00 18.95
CA ARG A 338 -4.88 -15.35 17.99
C ARG A 338 -5.34 -14.08 17.26
N VAL A 339 -5.30 -14.15 15.94
CA VAL A 339 -5.74 -13.12 15.00
C VAL A 339 -6.98 -13.64 14.28
N GLU A 340 -8.05 -12.86 14.34
CA GLU A 340 -9.29 -13.08 13.59
C GLU A 340 -9.58 -11.82 12.77
N PHE A 341 -9.49 -11.93 11.44
CA PHE A 341 -9.68 -10.81 10.51
C PHE A 341 -10.75 -11.18 9.48
N LYS A 342 -11.62 -10.22 9.13
CA LYS A 342 -12.78 -10.46 8.27
C LYS A 342 -12.66 -9.96 6.83
N GLY A 343 -11.56 -9.29 6.46
CA GLY A 343 -11.47 -8.55 5.20
C GLY A 343 -12.28 -7.24 5.22
N ASP A 344 -12.15 -6.46 4.15
CA ASP A 344 -12.87 -5.21 3.93
C ASP A 344 -14.38 -5.49 3.91
N PRO A 345 -15.19 -4.74 4.68
CA PRO A 345 -16.65 -4.94 4.73
C PRO A 345 -17.37 -4.89 3.37
N ARG A 346 -16.76 -4.29 2.33
CA ARG A 346 -17.34 -4.10 1.01
C ARG A 346 -17.16 -5.29 0.07
N ASN A 347 -16.06 -6.05 0.21
CA ASN A 347 -15.68 -7.09 -0.75
C ASN A 347 -15.19 -8.41 -0.09
N GLY A 348 -15.05 -8.46 1.24
CA GLY A 348 -14.61 -9.65 1.98
C GLY A 348 -13.15 -10.04 1.73
N ARG A 349 -12.34 -9.17 1.15
CA ARG A 349 -10.89 -9.32 0.92
C ARG A 349 -10.16 -8.17 1.59
N GLY A 350 -8.86 -8.32 1.81
CA GLY A 350 -8.04 -7.22 2.31
C GLY A 350 -6.74 -7.72 2.88
N TYR A 351 -5.75 -6.84 2.96
CA TYR A 351 -4.48 -7.13 3.59
C TYR A 351 -4.63 -7.21 5.12
N VAL A 352 -3.92 -8.17 5.73
CA VAL A 352 -3.65 -8.19 7.17
C VAL A 352 -2.21 -8.60 7.43
N GLY A 353 -1.52 -7.86 8.28
CA GLY A 353 -0.11 -8.09 8.59
C GLY A 353 0.28 -7.62 9.98
N ILE A 354 1.26 -8.30 10.58
CA ILE A 354 1.78 -7.97 11.90
C ILE A 354 3.30 -7.92 11.83
N GLN A 355 3.84 -6.73 12.11
CA GLN A 355 5.27 -6.48 12.25
C GLN A 355 5.56 -6.20 13.73
N SER A 356 6.52 -6.92 14.31
CA SER A 356 6.93 -6.77 15.72
C SER A 356 8.31 -6.14 15.81
N TYR A 357 8.46 -5.26 16.80
CA TYR A 357 9.68 -4.52 17.06
C TYR A 357 10.05 -4.67 18.55
N GLY A 358 11.16 -5.35 18.84
CA GLY A 358 11.66 -5.55 20.21
C GLY A 358 12.30 -4.30 20.80
N VAL A 359 11.55 -3.60 21.67
CA VAL A 359 11.87 -2.24 22.15
C VAL A 359 12.28 -2.15 23.62
N GLY A 360 12.31 -3.28 24.34
CA GLY A 360 12.76 -3.33 25.73
C GLY A 360 14.14 -2.70 25.94
N GLY A 361 14.22 -1.71 26.84
CA GLY A 361 15.46 -0.99 27.18
C GLY A 361 15.98 -0.04 26.09
N ARG A 362 15.20 0.29 25.06
CA ARG A 362 15.61 1.23 23.99
C ARG A 362 15.09 2.65 24.23
N THR A 363 15.98 3.62 24.00
CA THR A 363 15.71 5.07 24.14
C THR A 363 16.25 5.90 22.97
N ASP A 364 16.92 5.28 22.00
CA ASP A 364 17.55 5.98 20.87
C ASP A 364 16.57 6.48 19.80
N GLY A 365 15.29 6.08 19.92
CA GLY A 365 14.21 6.50 19.03
C GLY A 365 14.27 5.89 17.63
N ARG A 366 15.14 4.92 17.39
CA ARG A 366 15.21 4.19 16.12
C ARG A 366 14.39 2.90 16.23
N LEU A 367 13.54 2.62 15.24
CA LEU A 367 12.88 1.32 15.16
C LEU A 367 13.95 0.20 15.03
N PRO A 368 13.89 -0.85 15.85
CA PRO A 368 14.81 -1.98 15.77
C PRO A 368 14.55 -2.82 14.51
N ASP A 369 15.30 -3.90 14.35
CA ASP A 369 14.99 -4.92 13.36
C ASP A 369 13.57 -5.46 13.56
N MET A 370 12.92 -5.78 12.45
CA MET A 370 11.50 -6.13 12.37
C MET A 370 11.31 -7.64 12.25
N ASP A 371 10.55 -8.22 13.16
CA ASP A 371 10.05 -9.60 13.04
C ASP A 371 8.69 -9.59 12.34
N LEU A 372 8.56 -10.31 11.22
CA LEU A 372 7.28 -10.47 10.52
C LEU A 372 6.50 -11.64 11.13
N LEU A 373 5.41 -11.36 11.82
CA LEU A 373 4.61 -12.38 12.52
C LEU A 373 3.43 -12.88 11.67
N LEU A 374 2.87 -12.03 10.80
CA LEU A 374 1.75 -12.34 9.90
C LEU A 374 1.85 -11.49 8.63
N ASN A 375 1.50 -12.06 7.47
CA ASN A 375 1.47 -11.35 6.20
C ASN A 375 0.54 -12.07 5.21
N GLU A 376 -0.75 -11.76 5.25
CA GLU A 376 -1.81 -12.55 4.58
C GLU A 376 -2.83 -11.65 3.87
N ILE A 377 -3.61 -12.25 2.97
CA ILE A 377 -4.69 -11.56 2.23
C ILE A 377 -6.00 -12.33 2.37
N GLY A 378 -7.05 -11.62 2.77
CA GLY A 378 -8.40 -12.15 2.94
C GLY A 378 -8.73 -12.54 4.39
N PRO A 379 -9.96 -13.04 4.63
CA PRO A 379 -10.42 -13.36 5.97
C PRO A 379 -9.65 -14.56 6.54
N LEU A 380 -9.21 -14.45 7.80
CA LEU A 380 -8.44 -15.52 8.44
C LEU A 380 -8.74 -15.66 9.93
N ARG A 381 -8.37 -16.83 10.45
CA ARG A 381 -8.31 -17.16 11.87
C ARG A 381 -7.03 -17.96 12.12
N GLN A 382 -6.01 -17.31 12.66
CA GLN A 382 -4.67 -17.88 12.83
C GLN A 382 -4.09 -17.51 14.19
N THR A 383 -3.21 -18.34 14.73
CA THR A 383 -2.40 -17.99 15.90
C THR A 383 -0.96 -17.74 15.45
N VAL A 384 -0.35 -16.64 15.93
CA VAL A 384 1.05 -16.29 15.65
C VAL A 384 1.81 -16.09 16.96
N PRO A 385 3.09 -16.52 17.06
CA PRO A 385 3.88 -16.31 18.26
C PRO A 385 4.37 -14.87 18.34
N VAL A 386 4.21 -14.23 19.49
CA VAL A 386 4.74 -12.90 19.81
C VAL A 386 6.03 -13.04 20.62
N PRO A 387 7.14 -12.39 20.22
CA PRO A 387 8.40 -12.45 20.96
C PRO A 387 8.29 -12.00 22.43
N ARG A 388 9.21 -12.51 23.28
CA ARG A 388 9.21 -12.21 24.72
C ARG A 388 9.63 -10.76 25.01
N GLY A 389 9.02 -10.15 26.02
CA GLY A 389 9.34 -8.79 26.49
C GLY A 389 8.72 -7.68 25.64
N PRO A 390 8.98 -6.40 25.97
CA PRO A 390 8.29 -5.27 25.37
C PRO A 390 8.40 -5.21 23.83
N GLN A 391 7.26 -5.36 23.16
CA GLN A 391 7.10 -5.21 21.71
C GLN A 391 6.27 -3.96 21.40
N LEU A 392 6.69 -3.25 20.36
CA LEU A 392 5.80 -2.42 19.56
C LEU A 392 5.32 -3.28 18.38
N LEU A 393 4.00 -3.41 18.22
CA LEU A 393 3.38 -4.14 17.14
C LEU A 393 2.74 -3.13 16.16
N LYS A 394 3.17 -3.16 14.89
CA LYS A 394 2.46 -2.49 13.79
C LYS A 394 1.49 -3.51 13.19
N PHE A 395 0.22 -3.39 13.57
CA PHE A 395 -0.87 -4.23 13.08
C PHE A 395 -1.52 -3.53 11.88
N ASN A 396 -1.32 -4.05 10.67
CA ASN A 396 -1.97 -3.56 9.47
C ASN A 396 -3.22 -4.40 9.21
N ALA A 397 -4.37 -3.78 8.97
CA ALA A 397 -5.58 -4.49 8.56
C ALA A 397 -6.52 -3.63 7.73
N GLU A 398 -6.98 -4.17 6.61
CA GLU A 398 -7.97 -3.54 5.73
C GLU A 398 -9.40 -3.97 6.11
N GLY A 399 -9.82 -3.71 7.36
CA GLY A 399 -11.16 -4.09 7.83
C GLY A 399 -11.25 -4.32 9.34
N PRO A 400 -12.34 -4.92 9.84
CA PRO A 400 -12.53 -5.24 11.25
C PRO A 400 -11.79 -6.51 11.66
N TRP A 401 -11.30 -6.50 12.90
CA TRP A 401 -10.46 -7.55 13.45
C TRP A 401 -10.68 -7.76 14.95
N THR A 402 -10.29 -8.96 15.42
CA THR A 402 -10.19 -9.33 16.82
C THR A 402 -8.80 -9.94 17.06
N LEU A 403 -8.14 -9.50 18.12
CA LEU A 403 -6.89 -10.05 18.62
C LEU A 403 -7.15 -10.63 20.02
N THR A 404 -6.65 -11.83 20.29
CA THR A 404 -6.71 -12.45 21.61
C THR A 404 -5.34 -12.99 22.01
N VAL A 405 -4.79 -12.42 23.08
CA VAL A 405 -3.52 -12.81 23.69
C VAL A 405 -3.73 -14.05 24.55
N ARG A 406 -2.83 -15.02 24.40
CA ARG A 406 -2.60 -16.08 25.37
C ARG A 406 -1.13 -16.04 25.78
N GLU A 407 -0.84 -15.47 26.95
CA GLU A 407 0.49 -15.50 27.55
C GLU A 407 1.01 -16.95 27.68
N LEU A 408 2.32 -17.11 27.54
CA LEU A 408 3.04 -18.35 27.79
C LEU A 408 3.61 -18.33 29.22
N ASP A 409 3.46 -19.46 29.93
CA ASP A 409 3.99 -19.67 31.28
C ASP A 409 5.55 -19.68 31.35
#